data_AF-A0A7M3Y2P3-F1
#
_entry.id   AF-A0A7M3Y2P3-F1
#
_cell.length_a   1.000
_cell.length_b   1.000
_cell.length_c   1.000
_cell.angle_alpha   90.00
_cell.angle_beta   90.00
_cell.angle_gamma   90.00
#
_symmetry.space_group_name_H-M   'P 1'
#
loop_
_entity.id
_entity.type
_entity.pdbx_description
1 polymer ?
#
loop_
_entity_poly.entity_id
_entity_poly.type
_entity_poly.pdbx_seq_one_letter_code
_entity_poly.pdbx_strand_id
1 'polypeptide(L)'
;MGVQRSAYRQPVTPQGLKAIEDGTLTWLDDDMYNNLNTGVLEQYLEEKNLKESFEVSHWSTPKVLLGIAIGAVFSGVTAYIGLKLGLAISAAWYIAYLLGMALKWSPSEVNIATSATTGATHASTGFIFTFPAIFLLASDPQYELASGPLITLGEGEALRLAFIGIVASMFAGFLGVMYFIIFRRVWLVEDPLPLPGFEATLKMLDIASDVNTGAVKHARDSLKTIGIWTGVTMIGLFLIEYPLIWVNNRKLALLDWIAETLSIGDFGLASIYSHGKLHQPSGTEDGVSLGVTQWTEGTWNPFAYTYIGLAFTPSMFAIGWFMKLRVALLVNMGTLVGWLILVPLAVFLNVPIYDAKAQANIPLHDFAAGGAATLQMIAFAKTIRTVA
;
A
#
# COMPACT_ATOMS: atom_id res chain seq x y z
N MET A 1 -18.26 -14.86 42.43
CA MET A 1 -17.55 -14.36 41.23
C MET A 1 -18.52 -13.51 40.44
N GLY A 2 -18.28 -12.21 40.31
CA GLY A 2 -19.12 -11.34 39.49
C GLY A 2 -19.04 -11.79 38.04
N VAL A 3 -20.20 -11.93 37.38
CA VAL A 3 -20.29 -12.21 35.95
C VAL A 3 -19.48 -11.13 35.23
N GLN A 4 -18.38 -11.51 34.57
CA GLN A 4 -17.67 -10.59 33.67
C GLN A 4 -18.64 -10.23 32.55
N ARG A 5 -19.20 -9.04 32.63
CA ARG A 5 -19.99 -8.47 31.54
C ARG A 5 -19.06 -8.37 30.33
N SER A 6 -19.54 -8.80 29.17
CA SER A 6 -18.88 -8.51 27.89
C SER A 6 -18.45 -7.04 27.87
N ALA A 7 -17.18 -6.79 27.56
CA ALA A 7 -16.62 -5.43 27.45
C ALA A 7 -17.39 -4.55 26.44
N TYR A 8 -18.23 -5.18 25.62
CA TYR A 8 -19.01 -4.57 24.57
C TYR A 8 -20.31 -3.88 25.03
N ARG A 9 -20.94 -4.28 26.15
CA ARG A 9 -22.20 -3.63 26.61
C ARG A 9 -21.99 -2.77 27.86
N GLN A 10 -22.10 -1.47 27.68
CA GLN A 10 -21.98 -0.47 28.74
C GLN A 10 -23.36 0.06 29.16
N PRO A 11 -23.52 0.52 30.43
CA PRO A 11 -24.73 1.23 30.85
C PRO A 11 -24.83 2.57 30.13
N VAL A 12 -26.06 2.99 29.82
CA VAL A 12 -26.35 4.29 29.19
C VAL A 12 -25.98 5.45 30.11
N THR A 13 -25.41 6.52 29.54
CA THR A 13 -25.08 7.73 30.28
C THR A 13 -26.35 8.56 30.55
N PRO A 14 -26.42 9.29 31.67
CA PRO A 14 -27.59 10.13 31.98
C PRO A 14 -27.87 11.21 30.92
N GLN A 15 -26.82 11.76 30.32
CA GLN A 15 -26.94 12.77 29.26
C GLN A 15 -27.43 12.15 27.95
N GLY A 16 -26.90 10.99 27.57
CA GLY A 16 -27.39 10.23 26.42
C GLY A 16 -28.85 9.82 26.56
N LEU A 17 -29.25 9.33 27.74
CA LEU A 17 -30.65 8.98 27.99
C LEU A 17 -31.58 10.20 27.82
N LYS A 18 -31.17 11.35 28.36
CA LYS A 18 -31.92 12.60 28.22
C LYS A 18 -31.99 13.05 26.75
N ALA A 19 -30.89 12.98 26.00
CA ALA A 19 -30.87 13.32 24.59
C ALA A 19 -31.72 12.37 23.73
N ILE A 20 -31.82 11.10 24.12
CA ILE A 20 -32.73 10.11 23.51
C ILE A 20 -34.19 10.49 23.77
N GLU A 21 -34.53 10.83 25.02
CA GLU A 21 -35.89 11.24 25.42
C GLU A 21 -36.34 12.55 24.74
N ASP A 22 -35.45 13.53 24.70
CA ASP A 22 -35.71 14.86 24.11
C ASP A 22 -35.65 14.83 22.56
N GLY A 23 -35.16 13.73 21.97
CA GLY A 23 -35.01 13.59 20.51
C GLY A 23 -33.96 14.52 19.89
N THR A 24 -33.09 15.13 20.70
CA THR A 24 -32.08 16.10 20.26
C THR A 24 -30.77 15.45 19.79
N LEU A 25 -30.72 14.13 19.82
CA LEU A 25 -29.52 13.34 19.57
C LEU A 25 -29.11 13.39 18.09
N THR A 26 -27.93 13.95 17.82
CA THR A 26 -27.40 14.10 16.46
C THR A 26 -26.33 13.04 16.13
N TRP A 27 -26.19 12.70 14.85
CA TRP A 27 -25.27 11.65 14.35
C TRP A 27 -23.78 11.89 14.63
N LEU A 28 -23.40 13.02 15.22
CA LEU A 28 -22.02 13.35 15.56
C LEU A 28 -21.89 13.89 17.00
N ASP A 29 -22.92 13.71 17.83
CA ASP A 29 -22.93 14.24 19.20
C ASP A 29 -22.06 13.38 20.14
N ASP A 30 -21.46 14.02 21.15
CA ASP A 30 -20.69 13.35 22.21
C ASP A 30 -21.59 12.39 22.99
N ASP A 31 -22.86 12.75 23.18
CA ASP A 31 -23.87 11.93 23.83
C ASP A 31 -24.26 10.70 23.01
N MET A 32 -24.21 10.77 21.68
CA MET A 32 -24.38 9.58 20.84
C MET A 32 -23.19 8.64 20.99
N TYR A 33 -21.99 9.22 20.93
CA TYR A 33 -20.74 8.47 20.93
C TYR A 33 -20.54 7.68 22.22
N ASN A 34 -20.73 8.35 23.37
CA ASN A 34 -20.61 7.73 24.69
C ASN A 34 -21.62 6.60 24.95
N ASN A 35 -22.65 6.47 24.09
CA ASN A 35 -23.72 5.49 24.22
C ASN A 35 -23.76 4.44 23.10
N LEU A 36 -22.77 4.42 22.19
CA LEU A 36 -22.68 3.46 21.07
C LEU A 36 -22.78 1.99 21.49
N ASN A 37 -22.25 1.69 22.67
CA ASN A 37 -22.19 0.35 23.24
C ASN A 37 -23.36 0.05 24.20
N THR A 38 -24.45 0.81 24.08
CA THR A 38 -25.62 0.69 24.94
C THR A 38 -26.78 0.12 24.13
N GLY A 39 -27.45 -0.91 24.67
CA GLY A 39 -28.60 -1.50 24.00
C GLY A 39 -29.78 -0.53 23.82
N VAL A 40 -29.83 0.54 24.63
CA VAL A 40 -30.86 1.58 24.55
C VAL A 40 -30.65 2.48 23.32
N LEU A 41 -29.40 2.88 23.04
CA LEU A 41 -29.11 3.64 21.82
C LEU A 41 -29.31 2.80 20.56
N GLU A 42 -28.90 1.52 20.58
CA GLU A 42 -29.17 0.58 19.48
C GLU A 42 -30.66 0.54 19.14
N GLN A 43 -31.51 0.33 20.15
CA GLN A 43 -32.96 0.29 19.99
C GLN A 43 -33.56 1.63 19.51
N TYR A 44 -33.07 2.76 20.06
CA TYR A 44 -33.51 4.09 19.63
C TYR A 44 -33.17 4.34 18.16
N LEU A 45 -31.95 4.02 17.73
CA LEU A 45 -31.51 4.18 16.33
C LEU A 45 -32.27 3.24 15.40
N GLU A 46 -32.58 2.01 15.83
CA GLU A 46 -33.39 1.07 15.05
C GLU A 46 -34.83 1.59 14.86
N GLU A 47 -35.49 2.07 15.92
CA GLU A 47 -36.82 2.68 15.82
C GLU A 47 -36.83 3.96 14.99
N LYS A 48 -35.81 4.81 15.16
CA LYS A 48 -35.64 6.04 14.37
C LYS A 48 -35.44 5.70 12.90
N ASN A 49 -34.59 4.72 12.59
CA ASN A 49 -34.42 4.22 11.23
C ASN A 49 -35.72 3.66 10.69
N LEU A 50 -36.49 2.84 11.41
CA LEU A 50 -37.77 2.34 10.90
C LEU A 50 -38.76 3.46 10.53
N LYS A 51 -38.69 4.62 11.19
CA LYS A 51 -39.53 5.79 10.92
C LYS A 51 -38.96 6.70 9.82
N GLU A 52 -37.64 6.88 9.77
CA GLU A 52 -36.95 7.87 8.90
C GLU A 52 -36.27 7.25 7.66
N SER A 53 -36.01 5.93 7.64
CA SER A 53 -35.21 5.22 6.61
C SER A 53 -35.84 5.20 5.21
N PHE A 54 -37.06 5.70 5.07
CA PHE A 54 -37.72 5.89 3.77
C PHE A 54 -37.48 7.28 3.16
N GLU A 55 -36.63 8.12 3.75
CA GLU A 55 -36.19 9.35 3.09
C GLU A 55 -35.45 9.04 1.77
N VAL A 56 -35.84 9.74 0.71
CA VAL A 56 -35.24 9.63 -0.61
C VAL A 56 -33.76 9.96 -0.51
N SER A 57 -32.90 9.06 -1.00
CA SER A 57 -31.45 9.26 -1.10
C SER A 57 -31.12 10.69 -1.56
N HIS A 58 -30.41 11.45 -0.72
CA HIS A 58 -29.85 12.76 -1.07
C HIS A 58 -28.73 12.60 -2.11
N TRP A 59 -29.10 12.23 -3.33
CA TRP A 59 -28.17 12.08 -4.43
C TRP A 59 -27.60 13.44 -4.82
N SER A 60 -26.27 13.51 -4.95
CA SER A 60 -25.58 14.73 -5.34
C SER A 60 -24.54 14.43 -6.41
N THR A 61 -24.93 14.61 -7.68
CA THR A 61 -24.04 14.42 -8.83
C THR A 61 -22.71 15.20 -8.72
N PRO A 62 -22.69 16.47 -8.24
CA PRO A 62 -21.42 17.19 -8.08
C PRO A 62 -20.46 16.51 -7.08
N LYS A 63 -20.98 15.94 -5.98
CA LYS A 63 -20.17 15.25 -4.97
C LYS A 63 -19.67 13.91 -5.48
N VAL A 64 -20.48 13.21 -6.26
CA VAL A 64 -20.07 11.98 -6.98
C VAL A 64 -18.92 12.28 -7.93
N LEU A 65 -19.06 13.29 -8.79
CA LEU A 65 -18.01 13.67 -9.74
C LEU A 65 -16.73 14.11 -9.03
N LEU A 66 -16.83 14.85 -7.93
CA LEU A 66 -15.69 15.24 -7.12
C LEU A 66 -15.02 14.03 -6.47
N GLY A 67 -15.79 13.08 -5.95
CA GLY A 67 -15.27 11.82 -5.43
C GLY A 67 -14.56 10.99 -6.50
N ILE A 68 -15.14 10.88 -7.71
CA ILE A 68 -14.50 10.22 -8.86
C ILE A 68 -13.20 10.94 -9.23
N ALA A 69 -13.19 12.27 -9.26
CA ALA A 69 -11.99 13.05 -9.60
C ALA A 69 -10.85 12.81 -8.59
N ILE A 70 -11.15 12.86 -7.29
CA ILE A 70 -10.18 12.53 -6.23
C ILE A 70 -9.71 11.09 -6.39
N GLY A 71 -10.65 10.16 -6.57
CA GLY A 71 -10.37 8.74 -6.74
C GLY A 71 -9.55 8.44 -7.98
N ALA A 72 -9.73 9.16 -9.08
CA ALA A 72 -8.96 9.01 -10.31
C ALA A 72 -7.50 9.46 -10.13
N VAL A 73 -7.27 10.59 -9.45
CA VAL A 73 -5.91 11.05 -9.13
C VAL A 73 -5.19 10.03 -8.26
N PHE A 74 -5.85 9.59 -7.18
CA PHE A 74 -5.26 8.62 -6.26
C PHE A 74 -5.17 7.22 -6.85
N SER A 75 -6.03 6.85 -7.79
CA SER A 75 -5.94 5.61 -8.57
C SER A 75 -4.61 5.52 -9.31
N GLY A 76 -4.13 6.62 -9.90
CA GLY A 76 -2.81 6.69 -10.51
C GLY A 76 -1.67 6.50 -9.49
N VAL A 77 -1.80 7.10 -8.30
CA VAL A 77 -0.84 6.94 -7.21
C VAL A 77 -0.81 5.50 -6.70
N THR A 78 -1.98 4.89 -6.46
CA THR A 78 -2.13 3.50 -6.07
C THR A 78 -1.57 2.57 -7.14
N ALA A 79 -1.79 2.86 -8.42
CA ALA A 79 -1.21 2.09 -9.52
C ALA A 79 0.31 2.15 -9.54
N TYR A 80 0.88 3.37 -9.43
CA TYR A 80 2.33 3.54 -9.38
C TYR A 80 2.96 2.79 -8.19
N ILE A 81 2.40 2.98 -6.98
CA ILE A 81 2.89 2.31 -5.78
C ILE A 81 2.71 0.78 -5.89
N GLY A 82 1.59 0.32 -6.43
CA GLY A 82 1.32 -1.09 -6.67
C GLY A 82 2.33 -1.73 -7.61
N LEU A 83 2.65 -1.05 -8.72
CA LEU A 83 3.64 -1.52 -9.69
C LEU A 83 5.07 -1.50 -9.13
N LYS A 84 5.41 -0.47 -8.34
CA LYS A 84 6.76 -0.27 -7.84
C LYS A 84 7.08 -1.09 -6.59
N LEU A 85 6.13 -1.18 -5.65
CA LEU A 85 6.31 -1.80 -4.34
C LEU A 85 5.54 -3.12 -4.18
N GLY A 86 4.67 -3.48 -5.13
CA GLY A 86 3.86 -4.71 -5.06
C GLY A 86 2.70 -4.64 -4.06
N LEU A 87 2.35 -3.45 -3.56
CA LEU A 87 1.32 -3.27 -2.54
C LEU A 87 0.37 -2.13 -2.92
N ALA A 88 -0.94 -2.34 -2.75
CA ALA A 88 -1.95 -1.33 -3.03
C ALA A 88 -2.31 -0.57 -1.74
N ILE A 89 -2.11 0.75 -1.73
CA ILE A 89 -2.52 1.63 -0.62
C ILE A 89 -3.74 2.43 -1.05
N SER A 90 -4.80 2.42 -0.22
CA SER A 90 -5.97 3.27 -0.41
C SER A 90 -5.96 4.42 0.60
N ALA A 91 -5.60 5.61 0.13
CA ALA A 91 -5.64 6.85 0.91
C ALA A 91 -6.73 7.83 0.44
N ALA A 92 -7.30 7.60 -0.74
CA ALA A 92 -8.19 8.55 -1.41
C ALA A 92 -9.47 8.83 -0.61
N TRP A 93 -10.05 7.79 -0.02
CA TRP A 93 -11.24 7.88 0.83
C TRP A 93 -11.07 8.91 1.95
N TYR A 94 -9.92 8.91 2.63
CA TYR A 94 -9.60 9.86 3.71
C TYR A 94 -9.59 11.30 3.23
N ILE A 95 -9.03 11.54 2.05
CA ILE A 95 -8.96 12.89 1.47
C ILE A 95 -10.36 13.39 1.13
N ALA A 96 -11.20 12.55 0.51
CA ALA A 96 -12.59 12.89 0.24
C ALA A 96 -13.38 13.18 1.52
N TYR A 97 -13.13 12.39 2.58
CA TYR A 97 -13.76 12.56 3.89
C TYR A 97 -13.33 13.89 4.56
N LEU A 98 -12.03 14.15 4.67
CA LEU A 98 -11.48 15.38 5.24
C LEU A 98 -11.93 16.63 4.46
N LEU A 99 -11.97 16.54 3.14
CA LEU A 99 -12.47 17.62 2.28
C LEU A 99 -13.95 17.88 2.55
N GLY A 100 -14.76 16.84 2.67
CA GLY A 100 -16.18 16.94 2.99
C GLY A 100 -16.42 17.62 4.34
N MET A 101 -15.64 17.25 5.37
CA MET A 101 -15.69 17.91 6.68
C MET A 101 -15.23 19.37 6.61
N ALA A 102 -14.12 19.66 5.92
CA ALA A 102 -13.59 21.01 5.79
C ALA A 102 -14.54 21.96 5.05
N LEU A 103 -15.29 21.43 4.08
CA LEU A 103 -16.31 22.15 3.32
C LEU A 103 -17.70 22.06 3.96
N LYS A 104 -17.82 21.49 5.16
CA LYS A 104 -19.07 21.35 5.93
C LYS A 104 -20.20 20.68 5.14
N TRP A 105 -19.87 19.64 4.38
CA TRP A 105 -20.88 18.83 3.71
C TRP A 105 -21.70 18.02 4.71
N SER A 106 -22.93 17.67 4.32
CA SER A 106 -23.77 16.76 5.09
C SER A 106 -23.19 15.33 5.10
N PRO A 107 -23.51 14.51 6.12
CA PRO A 107 -23.03 13.12 6.19
C PRO A 107 -23.33 12.29 4.93
N SER A 108 -24.50 12.51 4.31
CA SER A 108 -24.90 11.83 3.07
C SER A 108 -24.00 12.24 1.89
N GLU A 109 -23.73 13.53 1.74
CA GLU A 109 -22.82 14.05 0.70
C GLU A 109 -21.38 13.54 0.88
N VAL A 110 -20.89 13.51 2.13
CA VAL A 110 -19.59 12.94 2.46
C VAL A 110 -19.56 11.46 2.07
N ASN A 111 -20.55 10.68 2.50
CA ASN A 111 -20.61 9.24 2.24
C ASN A 111 -20.66 8.93 0.72
N ILE A 112 -21.44 9.70 -0.05
CA ILE A 112 -21.51 9.56 -1.51
C ILE A 112 -20.16 9.85 -2.16
N ALA A 113 -19.52 10.97 -1.82
CA ALA A 113 -18.22 11.33 -2.38
C ALA A 113 -17.15 10.29 -2.02
N THR A 114 -17.11 9.86 -0.76
CA THR A 114 -16.15 8.88 -0.28
C THR A 114 -16.36 7.51 -0.92
N SER A 115 -17.61 7.09 -1.12
CA SER A 115 -17.94 5.82 -1.78
C SER A 115 -17.54 5.83 -3.26
N ALA A 116 -17.82 6.93 -3.97
CA ALA A 116 -17.40 7.11 -5.36
C ALA A 116 -15.86 7.09 -5.49
N THR A 117 -15.16 7.71 -4.53
CA THR A 117 -13.69 7.72 -4.46
C THR A 117 -13.13 6.30 -4.27
N THR A 118 -13.69 5.55 -3.31
CA THR A 118 -13.30 4.16 -3.02
C THR A 118 -13.50 3.26 -4.24
N GLY A 119 -14.66 3.35 -4.90
CA GLY A 119 -14.94 2.61 -6.14
C GLY A 119 -13.91 2.88 -7.24
N ALA A 120 -13.54 4.13 -7.47
CA ALA A 120 -12.53 4.50 -8.45
C ALA A 120 -11.13 3.91 -8.14
N THR A 121 -10.71 3.93 -6.87
CA THR A 121 -9.42 3.35 -6.47
C THR A 121 -9.37 1.81 -6.52
N HIS A 122 -10.47 1.13 -6.20
CA HIS A 122 -10.51 -0.34 -6.27
C HIS A 122 -10.55 -0.86 -7.70
N ALA A 123 -11.19 -0.12 -8.62
CA ALA A 123 -11.12 -0.44 -10.05
C ALA A 123 -9.67 -0.49 -10.56
N SER A 124 -8.82 0.44 -10.11
CA SER A 124 -7.39 0.46 -10.41
C SER A 124 -6.63 -0.71 -9.79
N THR A 125 -6.97 -1.08 -8.55
CA THR A 125 -6.32 -2.18 -7.83
C THR A 125 -6.45 -3.51 -8.58
N GLY A 126 -7.62 -3.80 -9.17
CA GLY A 126 -7.78 -5.00 -10.01
C GLY A 126 -6.91 -4.97 -11.28
N PHE A 127 -6.74 -3.78 -11.87
CA PHE A 127 -5.96 -3.60 -13.09
C PHE A 127 -4.45 -3.85 -12.87
N ILE A 128 -3.88 -3.29 -11.79
CA ILE A 128 -2.42 -3.28 -11.54
C ILE A 128 -1.82 -4.66 -11.26
N PHE A 129 -2.61 -5.63 -10.80
CA PHE A 129 -2.12 -6.99 -10.55
C PHE A 129 -2.28 -7.93 -11.75
N THR A 130 -3.19 -7.60 -12.67
CA THR A 130 -3.55 -8.51 -13.76
C THR A 130 -2.79 -8.19 -15.05
N PHE A 131 -2.75 -6.92 -15.46
CA PHE A 131 -2.21 -6.53 -16.78
C PHE A 131 -0.69 -6.51 -16.85
N PRO A 132 0.03 -5.91 -15.90
CA PRO A 132 1.49 -5.90 -15.92
C PRO A 132 2.08 -7.31 -15.93
N ALA A 133 1.46 -8.27 -15.24
CA ALA A 133 1.89 -9.66 -15.23
C ALA A 133 1.94 -10.25 -16.66
N ILE A 134 0.94 -9.96 -17.50
CA ILE A 134 0.91 -10.44 -18.89
C ILE A 134 2.07 -9.85 -19.69
N PHE A 135 2.36 -8.55 -19.51
CA PHE A 135 3.49 -7.89 -20.18
C PHE A 135 4.84 -8.42 -19.71
N LEU A 136 5.00 -8.62 -18.40
CA LEU A 136 6.20 -9.21 -17.82
C LEU A 136 6.46 -10.60 -18.40
N LEU A 137 5.45 -11.47 -18.45
CA LEU A 137 5.56 -12.81 -19.03
C LEU A 137 5.85 -12.82 -20.54
N ALA A 138 5.50 -11.74 -21.24
CA ALA A 138 5.67 -11.65 -22.68
C ALA A 138 6.98 -10.98 -23.13
N SER A 139 7.60 -10.17 -22.26
CA SER A 139 8.69 -9.27 -22.69
C SER A 139 9.88 -9.19 -21.74
N ASP A 140 9.76 -9.65 -20.49
CA ASP A 140 10.87 -9.58 -19.54
C ASP A 140 11.81 -10.79 -19.72
N PRO A 141 13.11 -10.57 -19.97
CA PRO A 141 14.10 -11.64 -20.11
C PRO A 141 14.20 -12.59 -18.92
N GLN A 142 13.72 -12.19 -17.73
CA GLN A 142 13.67 -13.04 -16.54
C GLN A 142 12.67 -14.19 -16.65
N TYR A 143 11.62 -14.04 -17.47
CA TYR A 143 10.57 -15.04 -17.65
C TYR A 143 10.68 -15.81 -18.98
N GLU A 144 11.73 -15.55 -19.76
CA GLU A 144 11.99 -16.29 -21.00
C GLU A 144 12.40 -17.74 -20.72
N LEU A 145 11.83 -18.66 -21.50
CA LEU A 145 12.26 -20.05 -21.58
C LEU A 145 13.29 -20.23 -22.70
N ALA A 146 13.87 -21.43 -22.77
CA ALA A 146 14.74 -21.84 -23.87
C ALA A 146 14.10 -21.67 -25.27
N SER A 147 12.76 -21.75 -25.37
CA SER A 147 12.00 -21.58 -26.61
C SER A 147 11.56 -20.14 -26.89
N GLY A 148 11.93 -19.17 -26.06
CA GLY A 148 11.48 -17.77 -26.13
C GLY A 148 10.56 -17.37 -24.98
N PRO A 149 9.88 -16.20 -25.07
CA PRO A 149 9.00 -15.71 -24.02
C PRO A 149 7.81 -16.65 -23.79
N LEU A 150 7.29 -16.66 -22.56
CA LEU A 150 6.18 -17.51 -22.13
C LEU A 150 4.88 -17.19 -22.90
N ILE A 151 4.73 -15.93 -23.29
CA ILE A 151 3.61 -15.41 -24.07
C ILE A 151 4.18 -14.59 -25.22
N THR A 152 3.75 -14.83 -26.45
CA THR A 152 4.08 -13.98 -27.58
C THR A 152 2.94 -13.02 -27.84
N LEU A 153 3.20 -11.71 -27.74
CA LEU A 153 2.23 -10.68 -28.09
C LEU A 153 2.50 -10.19 -29.51
N GLY A 154 1.56 -10.39 -30.42
CA GLY A 154 1.59 -9.81 -31.76
C GLY A 154 1.41 -8.29 -31.75
N GLU A 155 1.70 -7.63 -32.88
CA GLU A 155 1.49 -6.18 -33.02
C GLU A 155 0.04 -5.79 -32.69
N GLY A 156 -0.14 -4.90 -31.71
CA GLY A 156 -1.45 -4.42 -31.27
C GLY A 156 -2.20 -5.32 -30.28
N GLU A 157 -1.71 -6.53 -29.96
CA GLU A 157 -2.36 -7.41 -28.97
C GLU A 157 -2.29 -6.84 -27.56
N ALA A 158 -1.21 -6.13 -27.22
CA ALA A 158 -1.07 -5.37 -26.00
C ALA A 158 -2.26 -4.43 -25.73
N LEU A 159 -2.66 -3.66 -26.75
CA LEU A 159 -3.78 -2.72 -26.65
C LEU A 159 -5.13 -3.44 -26.58
N ARG A 160 -5.28 -4.55 -27.32
CA ARG A 160 -6.50 -5.38 -27.25
C ARG A 160 -6.69 -5.99 -25.86
N LEU A 161 -5.63 -6.53 -25.28
CA LEU A 161 -5.65 -7.10 -23.92
C LEU A 161 -5.93 -6.02 -22.87
N ALA A 162 -5.31 -4.85 -22.99
CA ALA A 162 -5.61 -3.72 -22.11
C ALA A 162 -7.08 -3.30 -22.20
N PHE A 163 -7.65 -3.23 -23.40
CA PHE A 163 -9.07 -2.90 -23.60
C PHE A 163 -10.00 -3.96 -23.02
N ILE A 164 -9.78 -5.25 -23.33
CA ILE A 164 -10.53 -6.37 -22.75
C ILE A 164 -10.45 -6.31 -21.23
N GLY A 165 -9.28 -5.96 -20.71
CA GLY A 165 -9.03 -5.80 -19.29
C GLY A 165 -9.83 -4.73 -18.60
N ILE A 166 -9.88 -3.55 -19.20
CA ILE A 166 -10.70 -2.43 -18.72
C ILE A 166 -12.17 -2.86 -18.70
N VAL A 167 -12.66 -3.45 -19.80
CA VAL A 167 -14.06 -3.90 -19.91
C VAL A 167 -14.38 -4.99 -18.88
N ALA A 168 -13.52 -6.01 -18.74
CA ALA A 168 -13.70 -7.08 -17.75
C ALA A 168 -13.69 -6.54 -16.32
N SER A 169 -12.79 -5.61 -16.00
CA SER A 169 -12.72 -4.97 -14.68
C SER A 169 -13.98 -4.14 -14.38
N MET A 170 -14.55 -3.47 -15.39
CA MET A 170 -15.83 -2.77 -15.25
C MET A 170 -16.99 -3.73 -14.95
N PHE A 171 -17.08 -4.85 -15.69
CA PHE A 171 -18.12 -5.86 -15.44
C PHE A 171 -17.96 -6.54 -14.08
N ALA A 172 -16.74 -6.89 -13.69
CA ALA A 172 -16.45 -7.46 -12.38
C ALA A 172 -16.81 -6.49 -11.25
N GLY A 173 -16.51 -5.20 -11.42
CA GLY A 173 -16.92 -4.14 -10.49
C GLY A 173 -18.44 -4.04 -10.37
N PHE A 174 -19.16 -4.04 -11.48
CA PHE A 174 -20.63 -4.01 -11.49
C PHE A 174 -21.24 -5.25 -10.80
N LEU A 175 -20.71 -6.44 -11.11
CA LEU A 175 -21.15 -7.70 -10.49
C LEU A 175 -20.90 -7.71 -8.98
N GLY A 176 -19.77 -7.14 -8.53
CA GLY A 176 -19.48 -6.94 -7.11
C GLY A 176 -20.51 -6.04 -6.42
N VAL A 177 -20.90 -4.92 -7.05
CA VAL A 177 -21.95 -4.04 -6.52
C VAL A 177 -23.29 -4.77 -6.45
N MET A 178 -23.68 -5.50 -7.49
CA MET A 178 -24.91 -6.29 -7.50
C MET A 178 -24.92 -7.34 -6.38
N TYR A 179 -23.80 -8.03 -6.17
CA TYR A 179 -23.63 -8.99 -5.08
C TYR A 179 -23.88 -8.29 -3.73
N PHE A 180 -23.25 -7.15 -3.49
CA PHE A 180 -23.46 -6.37 -2.26
C PHE A 180 -24.89 -5.87 -2.08
N ILE A 181 -25.61 -5.52 -3.15
CA ILE A 181 -27.04 -5.14 -3.04
C ILE A 181 -27.88 -6.30 -2.51
N ILE A 182 -27.60 -7.53 -2.95
CA ILE A 182 -28.29 -8.74 -2.46
C ILE A 182 -27.95 -8.98 -0.98
N PHE A 183 -26.67 -8.96 -0.62
CA PHE A 183 -26.23 -9.22 0.75
C PHE A 183 -26.53 -8.08 1.72
N ARG A 184 -26.75 -6.85 1.24
CA ARG A 184 -27.14 -5.71 2.07
C ARG A 184 -28.37 -6.04 2.91
N ARG A 185 -29.37 -6.71 2.33
CA ARG A 185 -30.59 -7.10 3.05
C ARG A 185 -30.29 -8.08 4.18
N VAL A 186 -29.48 -9.10 3.90
CA VAL A 186 -29.10 -10.12 4.88
C VAL A 186 -28.25 -9.51 6.00
N TRP A 187 -27.23 -8.72 5.65
CA TRP A 187 -26.22 -8.21 6.58
C TRP A 187 -26.61 -6.96 7.35
N LEU A 188 -27.57 -6.16 6.87
CA LEU A 188 -27.96 -4.91 7.54
C LEU A 188 -29.41 -4.91 8.05
N VAL A 189 -30.29 -5.76 7.53
CA VAL A 189 -31.72 -5.71 7.86
C VAL A 189 -32.15 -6.96 8.61
N GLU A 190 -31.76 -8.15 8.14
CA GLU A 190 -32.27 -9.42 8.69
C GLU A 190 -31.43 -9.96 9.85
N ASP A 191 -30.10 -9.80 9.80
CA ASP A 191 -29.20 -10.17 10.91
C ASP A 191 -27.98 -9.23 10.92
N PRO A 192 -28.05 -8.08 11.62
CA PRO A 192 -26.97 -7.12 11.69
C PRO A 192 -25.80 -7.73 12.47
N LEU A 193 -24.94 -8.46 11.76
CA LEU A 193 -23.67 -8.93 12.30
C LEU A 193 -22.86 -7.70 12.75
N PRO A 194 -22.14 -7.77 13.89
CA PRO A 194 -21.18 -6.74 14.25
C PRO A 194 -20.14 -6.67 13.13
N LEU A 195 -20.26 -5.66 12.27
CA LEU A 195 -19.45 -5.49 11.07
C LEU A 195 -17.97 -5.46 11.45
N PRO A 196 -17.16 -6.46 11.06
CA PRO A 196 -15.73 -6.42 11.30
C PRO A 196 -15.16 -5.19 10.58
N GLY A 197 -14.52 -4.28 11.34
CA GLY A 197 -13.99 -3.01 10.82
C GLY A 197 -14.86 -1.78 11.06
N PHE A 198 -16.12 -1.92 11.50
CA PHE A 198 -16.93 -0.78 11.95
C PHE A 198 -16.29 -0.09 13.16
N GLU A 199 -15.65 -0.84 14.06
CA GLU A 199 -14.85 -0.30 15.16
C GLU A 199 -13.69 0.58 14.69
N ALA A 200 -13.04 0.26 13.56
CA ALA A 200 -11.95 1.07 13.01
C ALA A 200 -12.48 2.37 12.38
N THR A 201 -13.61 2.28 11.68
CA THR A 201 -14.35 3.45 11.15
C THR A 201 -14.88 4.32 12.29
N LEU A 202 -15.37 3.71 13.38
CA LEU A 202 -15.81 4.37 14.61
C LEU A 202 -14.65 5.03 15.34
N LYS A 203 -13.45 4.42 15.40
CA LYS A 203 -12.25 5.04 15.97
C LYS A 203 -11.72 6.20 15.14
N MET A 204 -11.98 6.19 13.83
CA MET A 204 -11.75 7.35 12.97
C MET A 204 -12.81 8.43 13.18
N LEU A 205 -14.04 8.02 13.48
CA LEU A 205 -15.12 8.90 13.92
C LEU A 205 -14.83 9.49 15.31
N ASP A 206 -14.13 8.77 16.20
CA ASP A 206 -13.63 9.20 17.52
C ASP A 206 -12.54 10.27 17.36
N ILE A 207 -11.57 10.05 16.45
CA ILE A 207 -10.61 11.09 16.05
C ILE A 207 -11.34 12.30 15.42
N ALA A 208 -12.50 12.10 14.80
CA ALA A 208 -13.33 13.17 14.25
C ALA A 208 -14.27 13.83 15.29
N SER A 209 -14.62 13.14 16.39
CA SER A 209 -15.52 13.65 17.45
C SER A 209 -14.75 14.32 18.59
N ASP A 210 -13.54 13.86 18.93
CA ASP A 210 -12.57 14.61 19.77
C ASP A 210 -12.19 15.96 19.12
N VAL A 211 -12.48 16.04 17.82
CA VAL A 211 -12.34 17.21 16.96
C VAL A 211 -13.63 18.07 16.95
N ASN A 212 -14.77 17.63 17.48
CA ASN A 212 -16.08 18.30 17.33
C ASN A 212 -16.26 19.62 18.12
N THR A 213 -15.39 19.91 19.09
CA THR A 213 -15.28 21.26 19.67
C THR A 213 -14.36 22.21 18.87
N GLY A 214 -13.85 21.78 17.70
CA GLY A 214 -12.97 22.57 16.82
C GLY A 214 -12.88 22.08 15.36
N ALA A 215 -13.88 21.34 14.86
CA ALA A 215 -13.67 20.33 13.83
C ALA A 215 -13.25 20.84 12.47
N VAL A 216 -13.88 21.92 12.04
CA VAL A 216 -13.62 22.49 10.72
C VAL A 216 -12.24 23.13 10.68
N LYS A 217 -11.80 23.72 11.81
CA LYS A 217 -10.46 24.32 11.91
C LYS A 217 -9.39 23.23 11.93
N HIS A 218 -9.58 22.17 12.73
CA HIS A 218 -8.68 21.02 12.76
C HIS A 218 -8.67 20.24 11.44
N ALA A 219 -9.80 20.03 10.77
CA ALA A 219 -9.84 19.38 9.45
C ALA A 219 -9.10 20.21 8.40
N ARG A 220 -9.25 21.54 8.43
CA ARG A 220 -8.52 22.47 7.55
C ARG A 220 -7.02 22.49 7.85
N ASP A 221 -6.65 22.49 9.13
CA ASP A 221 -5.25 22.43 9.57
C ASP A 221 -4.63 21.07 9.23
N SER A 222 -5.38 19.97 9.34
CA SER A 222 -4.98 18.63 8.89
C SER A 222 -4.79 18.57 7.38
N LEU A 223 -5.71 19.12 6.57
CA LEU A 223 -5.53 19.22 5.12
C LEU A 223 -4.30 20.05 4.75
N LYS A 224 -4.04 21.15 5.45
CA LYS A 224 -2.85 21.98 5.27
C LYS A 224 -1.58 21.19 5.62
N THR A 225 -1.59 20.49 6.75
CA THR A 225 -0.47 19.68 7.24
C THR A 225 -0.17 18.54 6.26
N ILE A 226 -1.19 17.81 5.81
CA ILE A 226 -1.09 16.77 4.78
C ILE A 226 -0.51 17.38 3.51
N GLY A 227 -1.02 18.53 3.05
CA GLY A 227 -0.53 19.21 1.85
C GLY A 227 0.96 19.60 1.95
N ILE A 228 1.38 20.18 3.07
CA ILE A 228 2.79 20.55 3.32
C ILE A 228 3.68 19.31 3.35
N TRP A 229 3.33 18.29 4.14
CA TRP A 229 4.14 17.07 4.23
C TRP A 229 4.17 16.31 2.92
N THR A 230 3.07 16.31 2.17
CA THR A 230 3.04 15.75 0.81
C THR A 230 3.99 16.50 -0.09
N GLY A 231 3.97 17.84 -0.09
CA GLY A 231 4.90 18.66 -0.85
C GLY A 231 6.37 18.43 -0.47
N VAL A 232 6.68 18.43 0.82
CA VAL A 232 8.04 18.13 1.33
C VAL A 232 8.49 16.74 0.91
N THR A 233 7.60 15.75 1.02
CA THR A 233 7.89 14.37 0.62
C THR A 233 8.10 14.26 -0.89
N MET A 234 7.27 14.93 -1.69
CA MET A 234 7.42 14.97 -3.15
C MET A 234 8.74 15.61 -3.56
N ILE A 235 9.14 16.72 -2.92
CA ILE A 235 10.44 17.35 -3.17
C ILE A 235 11.57 16.39 -2.76
N GLY A 236 11.50 15.77 -1.58
CA GLY A 236 12.50 14.79 -1.14
C GLY A 236 12.65 13.63 -2.13
N LEU A 237 11.55 13.00 -2.53
CA LEU A 237 11.55 11.91 -3.51
C LEU A 237 12.01 12.37 -4.89
N PHE A 238 11.68 13.60 -5.30
CA PHE A 238 12.17 14.17 -6.55
C PHE A 238 13.70 14.29 -6.54
N LEU A 239 14.31 14.68 -5.42
CA LEU A 239 15.78 14.75 -5.31
C LEU A 239 16.43 13.36 -5.19
N ILE A 240 15.74 12.41 -4.54
CA ILE A 240 16.23 11.04 -4.32
C ILE A 240 16.12 10.17 -5.59
N GLU A 241 15.03 10.30 -6.35
CA GLU A 241 14.68 9.35 -7.41
C GLU A 241 14.58 9.95 -8.81
N TYR A 242 14.25 11.25 -8.94
CA TYR A 242 14.04 11.83 -10.27
C TYR A 242 15.39 12.11 -10.94
N PRO A 243 15.60 11.63 -12.18
CA PRO A 243 16.85 11.87 -12.90
C PRO A 243 16.98 13.33 -13.31
N LEU A 244 17.69 14.11 -12.50
CA LEU A 244 17.92 15.54 -12.66
C LEU A 244 19.22 15.89 -13.37
N ILE A 245 20.13 14.93 -13.49
CA ILE A 245 21.48 15.18 -13.98
C ILE A 245 21.79 14.19 -15.10
N TRP A 246 22.33 14.73 -16.20
CA TRP A 246 22.71 13.98 -17.39
C TRP A 246 24.21 14.05 -17.56
N VAL A 247 24.91 12.96 -17.26
CA VAL A 247 26.37 12.87 -17.35
C VAL A 247 26.73 11.52 -17.96
N ASN A 248 27.63 11.51 -18.94
CA ASN A 248 28.15 10.28 -19.58
C ASN A 248 27.06 9.30 -20.07
N ASN A 249 26.04 9.80 -20.78
CA ASN A 249 24.86 9.03 -21.23
C ASN A 249 24.00 8.39 -20.13
N ARG A 250 24.26 8.71 -18.85
CA ARG A 250 23.48 8.23 -17.71
C ARG A 250 22.62 9.35 -17.13
N LYS A 251 21.44 8.94 -16.67
CA LYS A 251 20.43 9.77 -16.02
C LYS A 251 20.50 9.50 -14.52
N LEU A 252 21.02 10.44 -13.76
CA LEU A 252 21.27 10.30 -12.32
C LEU A 252 20.32 11.19 -11.52
N ALA A 253 19.83 10.68 -10.39
CA ALA A 253 19.18 11.51 -9.40
C ALA A 253 20.21 12.43 -8.71
N LEU A 254 19.75 13.52 -8.11
CA LEU A 254 20.67 14.47 -7.47
C LEU A 254 21.48 13.81 -6.35
N LEU A 255 20.83 13.00 -5.51
CA LEU A 255 21.53 12.31 -4.43
C LEU A 255 22.50 11.24 -4.93
N ASP A 256 22.18 10.56 -6.04
CA ASP A 256 23.10 9.60 -6.64
C ASP A 256 24.33 10.31 -7.21
N TRP A 257 24.14 11.44 -7.89
CA TRP A 257 25.26 12.27 -8.35
C TRP A 257 26.11 12.81 -7.19
N ILE A 258 25.50 13.24 -6.07
CA ILE A 258 26.24 13.63 -4.87
C ILE A 258 27.03 12.45 -4.30
N ALA A 259 26.44 11.26 -4.25
CA ALA A 259 27.09 10.07 -3.74
C ALA A 259 28.29 9.63 -4.61
N GLU A 260 28.14 9.70 -5.94
CA GLU A 260 29.20 9.42 -6.91
C GLU A 260 30.32 10.47 -6.85
N THR A 261 29.98 11.77 -6.78
CA THR A 261 30.97 12.86 -6.75
C THR A 261 31.74 12.96 -5.43
N LEU A 262 31.14 12.55 -4.32
CA LEU A 262 31.80 12.49 -3.01
C LEU A 262 32.51 11.14 -2.77
N SER A 263 32.61 10.28 -3.78
CA SER A 263 33.39 9.05 -3.71
C SER A 263 34.82 9.27 -4.21
N ILE A 264 35.81 8.74 -3.49
CA ILE A 264 37.23 8.79 -3.88
C ILE A 264 37.70 7.34 -4.05
N GLY A 265 37.79 6.89 -5.31
CA GLY A 265 38.07 5.49 -5.63
C GLY A 265 36.99 4.57 -5.06
N ASP A 266 37.39 3.41 -4.53
CA ASP A 266 36.46 2.39 -4.02
C ASP A 266 35.81 2.73 -2.66
N PHE A 267 36.22 3.84 -2.05
CA PHE A 267 35.78 4.27 -0.73
C PHE A 267 35.04 5.60 -0.84
N GLY A 268 33.73 5.59 -0.63
CA GLY A 268 32.90 6.77 -0.78
C GLY A 268 31.42 6.54 -0.43
N LEU A 269 30.62 7.61 -0.47
CA LEU A 269 29.17 7.50 -0.24
C LEU A 269 28.50 6.58 -1.27
N ALA A 270 28.98 6.53 -2.50
CA ALA A 270 28.51 5.59 -3.52
C ALA A 270 28.67 4.11 -3.12
N SER A 271 29.62 3.73 -2.25
CA SER A 271 29.77 2.32 -1.86
C SER A 271 28.65 1.83 -0.93
N ILE A 272 27.96 2.76 -0.24
CA ILE A 272 26.90 2.46 0.74
C ILE A 272 25.53 3.02 0.34
N TYR A 273 25.47 3.89 -0.67
CA TYR A 273 24.23 4.49 -1.13
C TYR A 273 24.16 4.47 -2.65
N SER A 274 23.02 4.02 -3.17
CA SER A 274 22.66 4.17 -4.57
C SER A 274 21.15 4.04 -4.78
N HIS A 275 20.63 4.77 -5.76
CA HIS A 275 19.24 4.71 -6.23
C HIS A 275 18.21 4.80 -5.09
N GLY A 276 18.43 5.73 -4.15
CA GLY A 276 17.52 5.94 -3.01
C GLY A 276 17.55 4.86 -1.93
N LYS A 277 18.57 3.98 -1.94
CA LYS A 277 18.76 2.92 -0.96
C LYS A 277 20.10 3.09 -0.27
N LEU A 278 20.08 3.08 1.06
CA LEU A 278 21.27 2.85 1.86
C LEU A 278 21.47 1.33 1.95
N HIS A 279 22.52 0.81 1.34
CA HIS A 279 22.81 -0.61 1.33
C HIS A 279 24.16 -0.91 1.99
N GLN A 280 24.41 -2.19 2.25
CA GLN A 280 25.72 -2.66 2.66
C GLN A 280 26.81 -2.20 1.69
N PRO A 281 28.08 -2.08 2.13
CA PRO A 281 29.19 -1.74 1.26
C PRO A 281 29.28 -2.70 0.06
N SER A 282 28.92 -2.21 -1.12
CA SER A 282 28.93 -2.99 -2.36
C SER A 282 30.21 -2.81 -3.17
N GLY A 283 30.99 -1.76 -2.86
CA GLY A 283 32.10 -1.30 -3.69
C GLY A 283 31.63 -0.39 -4.82
N THR A 284 32.57 0.15 -5.58
CA THR A 284 32.29 0.98 -6.74
C THR A 284 33.10 0.53 -7.95
N GLU A 285 32.57 0.76 -9.14
CA GLU A 285 33.30 0.63 -10.41
C GLU A 285 33.34 2.02 -11.04
N ASP A 286 34.54 2.60 -11.20
CA ASP A 286 34.74 3.98 -11.70
C ASP A 286 33.91 5.05 -10.94
N GLY A 287 33.80 4.91 -9.61
CA GLY A 287 33.04 5.82 -8.73
C GLY A 287 31.53 5.58 -8.71
N VAL A 288 31.05 4.55 -9.41
CA VAL A 288 29.64 4.18 -9.52
C VAL A 288 29.35 3.02 -8.59
N SER A 289 28.28 3.12 -7.80
CA SER A 289 27.89 2.04 -6.90
C SER A 289 27.57 0.75 -7.64
N LEU A 290 28.11 -0.37 -7.16
CA LEU A 290 27.68 -1.71 -7.59
C LEU A 290 26.28 -2.08 -7.03
N GLY A 291 25.77 -1.33 -6.03
CA GLY A 291 24.49 -1.55 -5.35
C GLY A 291 24.36 -2.84 -4.52
N VAL A 292 25.02 -3.91 -4.96
CA VAL A 292 25.05 -5.24 -4.36
C VAL A 292 26.48 -5.75 -4.42
N THR A 293 26.99 -6.24 -3.30
CA THR A 293 28.34 -6.79 -3.23
C THR A 293 28.43 -8.05 -4.09
N GLN A 294 29.29 -8.05 -5.11
CA GLN A 294 29.45 -9.22 -5.97
C GLN A 294 30.33 -10.28 -5.29
N TRP A 295 30.02 -11.55 -5.55
CA TRP A 295 30.82 -12.68 -5.14
C TRP A 295 31.90 -12.96 -6.21
N THR A 296 33.11 -13.29 -5.77
CA THR A 296 34.24 -13.64 -6.64
C THR A 296 34.98 -14.83 -6.06
N GLU A 297 35.38 -15.75 -6.93
CA GLU A 297 36.12 -16.94 -6.52
C GLU A 297 37.44 -16.54 -5.82
N GLY A 298 37.75 -17.22 -4.71
CA GLY A 298 38.96 -16.98 -3.93
C GLY A 298 38.95 -15.76 -3.00
N THR A 299 37.91 -14.92 -3.03
CA THR A 299 37.78 -13.76 -2.12
C THR A 299 36.67 -13.98 -1.10
N TRP A 300 37.02 -13.98 0.19
CA TRP A 300 36.02 -14.06 1.26
C TRP A 300 35.49 -12.68 1.64
N ASN A 301 34.26 -12.38 1.23
CA ASN A 301 33.52 -11.19 1.66
C ASN A 301 32.12 -11.60 2.18
N PRO A 302 31.80 -11.42 3.47
CA PRO A 302 30.51 -11.85 4.02
C PRO A 302 29.32 -11.12 3.37
N PHE A 303 29.51 -9.89 2.89
CA PHE A 303 28.47 -9.14 2.19
C PHE A 303 28.14 -9.73 0.80
N ALA A 304 29.00 -10.55 0.20
CA ALA A 304 28.68 -11.26 -1.03
C ALA A 304 27.71 -12.45 -0.80
N TYR A 305 27.52 -12.87 0.45
CA TYR A 305 26.65 -13.98 0.84
C TYR A 305 25.27 -13.52 1.34
N THR A 306 25.09 -12.22 1.60
CA THR A 306 23.84 -11.65 2.12
C THR A 306 23.53 -10.31 1.45
N TYR A 307 22.37 -9.75 1.74
CA TYR A 307 22.03 -8.39 1.35
C TYR A 307 21.30 -7.68 2.48
N ILE A 308 21.79 -6.50 2.83
CA ILE A 308 21.15 -5.58 3.74
C ILE A 308 20.98 -4.24 3.03
N GLY A 309 19.74 -3.76 2.96
CA GLY A 309 19.41 -2.48 2.36
C GLY A 309 18.20 -1.84 3.02
N LEU A 310 18.28 -0.52 3.21
CA LEU A 310 17.23 0.35 3.70
C LEU A 310 16.84 1.30 2.57
N ALA A 311 15.65 1.11 2.02
CA ALA A 311 15.09 2.02 1.03
C ALA A 311 14.48 3.24 1.73
N PHE A 312 14.82 4.45 1.24
CA PHE A 312 14.21 5.69 1.72
C PHE A 312 12.84 5.90 1.10
N THR A 313 11.90 5.03 1.44
CA THR A 313 10.52 5.12 0.95
C THR A 313 9.59 5.56 2.09
N PRO A 314 9.01 6.77 2.05
CA PRO A 314 8.12 7.29 3.07
C PRO A 314 6.94 6.37 3.39
N SER A 315 6.42 5.64 2.40
CA SER A 315 5.34 4.68 2.59
C SER A 315 5.76 3.49 3.47
N MET A 316 6.95 2.92 3.26
CA MET A 316 7.46 1.82 4.10
C MET A 316 7.71 2.29 5.53
N PHE A 317 8.23 3.50 5.70
CA PHE A 317 8.39 4.11 7.02
C PHE A 317 7.04 4.31 7.73
N ALA A 318 6.05 4.87 7.03
CA ALA A 318 4.71 5.07 7.56
C ALA A 318 4.06 3.74 7.96
N ILE A 319 4.15 2.70 7.13
CA ILE A 319 3.63 1.36 7.43
C ILE A 319 4.29 0.81 8.71
N GLY A 320 5.63 0.88 8.80
CA GLY A 320 6.35 0.44 10.00
C GLY A 320 5.96 1.21 11.27
N TRP A 321 5.75 2.52 11.15
CA TRP A 321 5.26 3.36 12.24
C TRP A 321 3.87 2.91 12.74
N PHE A 322 2.93 2.66 11.82
CA PHE A 322 1.58 2.19 12.17
C PHE A 322 1.57 0.81 12.81
N MET A 323 2.39 -0.13 12.30
CA MET A 323 2.48 -1.49 12.83
C MET A 323 3.11 -1.56 14.21
N LYS A 324 3.88 -0.54 14.61
CA LYS A 324 4.75 -0.53 15.80
C LYS A 324 5.88 -1.57 15.68
N LEU A 325 6.97 -1.33 16.42
CA LEU A 325 8.21 -2.10 16.30
C LEU A 325 8.02 -3.62 16.49
N ARG A 326 7.20 -4.05 17.46
CA ARG A 326 7.02 -5.47 17.75
C ARG A 326 6.39 -6.24 16.60
N VAL A 327 5.31 -5.71 16.02
CA VAL A 327 4.62 -6.37 14.90
C VAL A 327 5.46 -6.26 13.64
N ALA A 328 6.13 -5.11 13.42
CA ALA A 328 7.04 -4.94 12.30
C ALA A 328 8.18 -5.99 12.32
N LEU A 329 8.80 -6.25 13.48
CA LEU A 329 9.84 -7.29 13.61
C LEU A 329 9.30 -8.69 13.36
N LEU A 330 8.09 -9.01 13.86
CA LEU A 330 7.46 -10.31 13.63
C LEU A 330 7.18 -10.55 12.13
N VAL A 331 6.63 -9.56 11.44
CA VAL A 331 6.34 -9.65 9.99
C VAL A 331 7.63 -9.74 9.17
N ASN A 332 8.71 -9.08 9.59
CA ASN A 332 10.01 -9.14 8.91
C ASN A 332 10.86 -10.37 9.29
N MET A 333 10.41 -11.23 10.20
CA MET A 333 11.21 -12.37 10.66
C MET A 333 11.50 -13.36 9.53
N GLY A 334 10.55 -13.59 8.62
CA GLY A 334 10.77 -14.38 7.41
C GLY A 334 11.85 -13.78 6.50
N THR A 335 11.84 -12.46 6.33
CA THR A 335 12.87 -11.73 5.57
C THR A 335 14.25 -11.82 6.23
N LEU A 336 14.33 -11.73 7.57
CA LEU A 336 15.58 -11.88 8.31
C LEU A 336 16.14 -13.30 8.17
N VAL A 337 15.30 -14.34 8.33
CA VAL A 337 15.72 -15.74 8.15
C VAL A 337 16.13 -15.98 6.70
N GLY A 338 15.39 -15.45 5.73
CA GLY A 338 15.71 -15.51 4.31
C GLY A 338 17.10 -14.95 4.01
N TRP A 339 17.34 -13.68 4.33
CA TRP A 339 18.56 -12.97 3.96
C TRP A 339 19.77 -13.25 4.85
N LEU A 340 19.59 -13.54 6.14
CA LEU A 340 20.71 -13.74 7.08
C LEU A 340 21.07 -15.21 7.31
N ILE A 341 20.19 -16.15 6.94
CA ILE A 341 20.43 -17.58 7.18
C ILE A 341 20.34 -18.36 5.87
N LEU A 342 19.18 -18.35 5.21
CA LEU A 342 18.94 -19.21 4.03
C LEU A 342 19.81 -18.81 2.83
N VAL A 343 19.89 -17.51 2.51
CA VAL A 343 20.66 -17.02 1.35
C VAL A 343 22.16 -17.28 1.54
N PRO A 344 22.78 -16.92 2.67
CA PRO A 344 24.19 -17.25 2.91
C PRO A 344 24.46 -18.75 2.86
N LEU A 345 23.56 -19.56 3.41
CA LEU A 345 23.70 -21.02 3.40
C LEU A 345 23.62 -21.59 1.97
N ALA A 346 22.67 -21.10 1.16
CA ALA A 346 22.54 -21.53 -0.23
C ALA A 346 23.77 -21.17 -1.07
N VAL A 347 24.34 -19.98 -0.84
CA VAL A 347 25.58 -19.55 -1.52
C VAL A 347 26.78 -20.35 -1.03
N PHE A 348 26.87 -20.62 0.27
CA PHE A 348 27.96 -21.40 0.85
C PHE A 348 27.96 -22.86 0.38
N LEU A 349 26.79 -23.50 0.34
CA LEU A 349 26.63 -24.91 -0.06
C LEU A 349 26.64 -25.12 -1.58
N ASN A 350 26.79 -24.06 -2.38
CA ASN A 350 26.74 -24.12 -3.84
C ASN A 350 25.48 -24.83 -4.35
N VAL A 351 24.31 -24.46 -3.81
CA VAL A 351 23.05 -25.15 -4.11
C VAL A 351 22.74 -25.05 -5.62
N PRO A 352 22.39 -26.16 -6.29
CA PRO A 352 22.03 -26.13 -7.70
C PRO A 352 20.68 -25.43 -7.89
N ILE A 353 20.64 -24.50 -8.83
CA ILE A 353 19.45 -23.71 -9.16
C ILE A 353 19.03 -24.01 -10.58
N TYR A 354 17.72 -24.25 -10.77
CA TYR A 354 17.16 -24.43 -12.09
C TYR A 354 17.21 -23.12 -12.89
N ASP A 355 17.81 -23.19 -14.08
CA ASP A 355 17.78 -22.11 -15.06
C ASP A 355 16.86 -22.43 -16.22
N ALA A 356 15.82 -21.61 -16.39
CA ALA A 356 14.79 -21.82 -17.41
C ALA A 356 15.32 -21.64 -18.84
N LYS A 357 16.38 -20.86 -19.03
CA LYS A 357 17.03 -20.66 -20.34
C LYS A 357 17.90 -21.84 -20.73
N ALA A 358 18.72 -22.32 -19.80
CA ALA A 358 19.56 -23.50 -20.03
C ALA A 358 18.79 -24.84 -19.90
N GLN A 359 17.57 -24.82 -19.35
CA GLN A 359 16.78 -26.03 -19.01
C GLN A 359 17.57 -27.02 -18.13
N ALA A 360 18.42 -26.50 -17.24
CA ALA A 360 19.36 -27.29 -16.45
C ALA A 360 19.48 -26.75 -15.03
N ASN A 361 19.87 -27.64 -14.11
CA ASN A 361 20.24 -27.25 -12.74
C ASN A 361 21.71 -26.87 -12.72
N ILE A 362 22.00 -25.58 -12.54
CA ILE A 362 23.35 -25.03 -12.55
C ILE A 362 23.75 -24.73 -11.09
N PRO A 363 24.90 -25.23 -10.62
CA PRO A 363 25.47 -24.84 -9.33
C PRO A 363 25.61 -23.32 -9.22
N LEU A 364 25.30 -22.75 -8.06
CA LEU A 364 25.27 -21.30 -7.89
C LEU A 364 26.62 -20.62 -8.22
N HIS A 365 27.75 -21.24 -7.89
CA HIS A 365 29.09 -20.68 -8.17
C HIS A 365 29.40 -20.60 -9.66
N ASP A 366 28.79 -21.46 -10.48
CA ASP A 366 29.03 -21.46 -11.93
C ASP A 366 28.44 -20.21 -12.60
N PHE A 367 27.48 -19.52 -11.96
CA PHE A 367 27.02 -18.20 -12.41
C PHE A 367 28.10 -17.11 -12.27
N ALA A 368 29.15 -17.35 -11.50
CA ALA A 368 30.33 -16.49 -11.37
C ALA A 368 31.51 -16.95 -12.24
N ALA A 369 31.35 -17.98 -13.11
CA ALA A 369 32.43 -18.46 -13.96
C ALA A 369 32.97 -17.40 -14.95
N GLY A 370 32.22 -16.32 -15.20
CA GLY A 370 32.63 -15.17 -16.02
C GLY A 370 33.24 -13.99 -15.24
N GLY A 371 33.43 -14.11 -13.92
CA GLY A 371 33.95 -13.03 -13.06
C GLY A 371 33.10 -12.81 -11.80
N ALA A 372 32.92 -11.55 -11.41
CA ALA A 372 32.15 -11.20 -10.22
C ALA A 372 30.63 -11.26 -10.50
N ALA A 373 29.86 -11.91 -9.62
CA ALA A 373 28.42 -12.10 -9.80
C ALA A 373 27.61 -11.94 -8.50
N THR A 374 26.36 -11.49 -8.58
CA THR A 374 25.47 -11.31 -7.42
C THR A 374 24.76 -12.61 -7.02
N LEU A 375 25.53 -13.61 -6.57
CA LEU A 375 25.03 -14.95 -6.25
C LEU A 375 23.92 -14.94 -5.17
N GLN A 376 24.01 -14.06 -4.19
CA GLN A 376 22.99 -13.90 -3.15
C GLN A 376 21.63 -13.48 -3.73
N MET A 377 21.63 -12.63 -4.77
CA MET A 377 20.39 -12.20 -5.43
C MET A 377 19.77 -13.33 -6.24
N ILE A 378 20.61 -14.13 -6.91
CA ILE A 378 20.17 -15.30 -7.67
C ILE A 378 19.57 -16.36 -6.74
N ALA A 379 20.26 -16.67 -5.63
CA ALA A 379 19.78 -17.60 -4.62
C ALA A 379 18.44 -17.18 -4.00
N PHE A 380 18.31 -15.89 -3.66
CA PHE A 380 17.05 -15.35 -3.16
C PHE A 380 15.93 -15.49 -4.19
N ALA A 381 16.16 -14.99 -5.42
CA ALA A 381 15.12 -14.91 -6.43
C ALA A 381 14.61 -16.27 -6.91
N LYS A 382 15.50 -17.25 -7.06
CA LYS A 382 15.16 -18.54 -7.68
C LYS A 382 14.87 -19.66 -6.68
N THR A 383 15.33 -19.58 -5.44
CA THR A 383 15.21 -20.69 -4.48
C THR A 383 14.54 -20.29 -3.18
N ILE A 384 14.91 -19.17 -2.58
CA ILE A 384 14.50 -18.87 -1.19
C ILE A 384 13.20 -18.10 -1.12
N ARG A 385 12.91 -17.25 -2.12
CA ARG A 385 11.64 -16.50 -2.22
C ARG A 385 10.40 -17.40 -2.27
N THR A 386 10.53 -18.67 -2.63
CA THR A 386 9.40 -19.62 -2.64
C THR A 386 9.16 -20.29 -1.29
N VAL A 387 10.12 -20.20 -0.36
CA VAL A 387 10.10 -20.87 0.95
C VAL A 387 9.95 -19.86 2.10
N ALA A 388 10.40 -18.63 1.91
CA ALA A 388 10.30 -17.50 2.85
C ALA A 388 9.21 -16.52 2.42
#